data_AF-A0A7R9PPJ2-F1
#
_entry.id   AF-A0A7R9PPJ2-F1
#
_cell.length_a   1.000
_cell.length_b   1.000
_cell.length_c   1.000
_cell.angle_alpha   90.00
_cell.angle_beta   90.00
_cell.angle_gamma   90.00
#
_symmetry.space_group_name_H-M   'P 1'
#
loop_
_entity.id
_entity.type
_entity.pdbx_description
1 polymer ?
#
loop_
_entity_poly.entity_id
_entity_poly.type
_entity_poly.pdbx_seq_one_letter_code
_entity_poly.pdbx_strand_id
1 'polypeptide(L)'
;MKASLIEKHKKTVLVEMATLGNRRLKNKPRGNGFLEVQRKPRESRLLLMYGLLWFSQESSKPMKPIIIPLGLWFGLVLFGTEQSNANHTLLTKFSVCLTANSTLGEVRVKQLGPNKSGINGLALIRNESHVVKHGDTLEILLGQYFHKVEFEQLPLQGIGDNSINLNEGGIKRSLDDTEVESKRKREHSPTDETVSGNLLSGVCEPCVQDKWEEIDQGKLLVFTSKGVEIDLLKIAAYDLDGTIIMTQSGRVFPKDVHDWKIAFSEVPGKLKQLWRDNYKIVILTNQAGIGRGSVKPQDFKGKLMKIIAKLGVPVQAFVSTGKGIYRKPAPGMWNSLSDKKNDGITIDMSQSLYCGDAAGRVVNWAPKKKKDFSCSDRLMALNLNLKFYTPEEHFLGHRPAEFKLPDLNPSQFPKTSLCEPKDVSVTSSEQEAVVLVGYPGSGKSFFAQTHLVPSGYSHINRDTLGSWQRCVAAMVAALDRGKSVVVDNTNPDRESRRRFIEAAHKYKVPCRCFVLCTSLEHAKHNNKVLEQCFTMSIFHFFMF
;
A
#
# COMPACT_ATOMS: atom_id res chain seq x y z
N MET A 1 26.47 -9.62 -43.76
CA MET A 1 26.04 -8.39 -44.44
C MET A 1 25.52 -7.42 -43.39
N LYS A 2 26.12 -6.21 -43.34
CA LYS A 2 25.66 -4.92 -42.77
C LYS A 2 25.12 -4.93 -41.30
N ALA A 3 25.85 -4.42 -40.30
CA ALA A 3 26.07 -2.99 -39.95
C ALA A 3 24.73 -2.25 -39.67
N SER A 4 24.48 -1.50 -38.59
CA SER A 4 25.34 -0.94 -37.53
C SER A 4 24.53 -0.13 -36.48
N LEU A 5 25.12 0.06 -35.29
CA LEU A 5 25.17 1.29 -34.45
C LEU A 5 23.91 1.79 -33.71
N ILE A 6 23.96 1.81 -32.37
CA ILE A 6 24.29 3.01 -31.54
C ILE A 6 24.57 2.52 -30.10
N GLU A 7 25.82 2.68 -29.67
CA GLU A 7 26.27 2.51 -28.29
C GLU A 7 26.72 3.90 -27.80
N LYS A 8 26.13 4.43 -26.72
CA LYS A 8 26.58 5.67 -26.06
C LYS A 8 26.54 5.50 -24.54
N HIS A 9 27.75 5.36 -24.00
CA HIS A 9 28.27 5.73 -22.68
C HIS A 9 27.32 5.85 -21.48
N LYS A 10 27.51 4.97 -20.49
CA LYS A 10 27.47 5.37 -19.07
C LYS A 10 28.89 5.34 -18.51
N LYS A 11 29.40 6.52 -18.13
CA LYS A 11 30.59 6.67 -17.30
C LYS A 11 30.24 6.16 -15.90
N THR A 12 30.97 5.15 -15.43
CA THR A 12 31.09 4.87 -13.99
C THR A 12 32.41 5.50 -13.54
N VAL A 13 32.35 6.40 -12.57
CA VAL A 13 33.54 6.95 -11.92
C VAL A 13 34.05 5.87 -10.96
N LEU A 14 35.19 5.26 -11.31
CA LEU A 14 36.00 4.44 -10.41
C LEU A 14 37.03 5.38 -9.76
N VAL A 15 36.94 5.56 -8.45
CA VAL A 15 38.04 6.11 -7.65
C VAL A 15 38.87 4.93 -7.18
N GLU A 16 39.97 4.66 -7.88
CA GLU A 16 41.07 3.83 -7.38
C GLU A 16 41.98 4.70 -6.49
N MET A 17 42.21 4.29 -5.25
CA MET A 17 43.40 4.70 -4.51
C MET A 17 44.38 3.52 -4.50
N ALA A 18 45.54 3.74 -5.12
CA ALA A 18 46.64 2.78 -5.19
C ALA A 18 47.40 2.72 -3.86
N THR A 19 47.72 1.52 -3.39
CA THR A 19 48.72 1.28 -2.34
C THR A 19 50.01 0.71 -2.94
N LEU A 20 51.13 1.39 -2.67
CA LEU A 20 52.49 0.88 -2.85
C LEU A 20 52.75 -0.29 -1.89
N GLY A 21 53.34 -1.37 -2.41
CA GLY A 21 53.81 -2.49 -1.59
C GLY A 21 54.72 -3.45 -2.38
N ASN A 22 56.00 -3.47 -2.01
CA ASN A 22 57.11 -4.14 -2.70
C ASN A 22 56.98 -5.67 -2.86
N ARG A 23 57.53 -6.17 -3.98
CA ARG A 23 57.82 -7.60 -4.27
C ARG A 23 59.10 -8.10 -3.57
N ARG A 24 59.12 -9.39 -3.22
CA ARG A 24 60.24 -10.36 -3.36
C ARG A 24 59.65 -11.79 -3.31
N LEU A 25 59.66 -12.57 -4.41
CA LEU A 25 60.65 -13.62 -4.81
C LEU A 25 60.68 -14.81 -3.81
N LYS A 26 60.46 -16.11 -4.13
CA LYS A 26 60.96 -16.94 -5.24
C LYS A 26 60.33 -18.37 -5.24
N ASN A 27 60.35 -19.00 -6.42
CA ASN A 27 60.55 -20.44 -6.76
C ASN A 27 59.45 -21.53 -6.62
N LYS A 28 59.16 -22.14 -7.79
CA LYS A 28 58.64 -23.51 -8.10
C LYS A 28 59.81 -24.56 -8.04
N PRO A 29 59.67 -25.91 -8.26
CA PRO A 29 58.57 -26.70 -8.89
C PRO A 29 58.26 -28.16 -8.37
N ARG A 30 57.20 -28.77 -8.96
CA ARG A 30 56.93 -30.21 -9.31
C ARG A 30 56.50 -31.26 -8.23
N GLY A 31 55.43 -32.01 -8.54
CA GLY A 31 55.12 -33.35 -7.99
C GLY A 31 53.62 -33.71 -7.97
N ASN A 32 53.24 -34.88 -8.50
CA ASN A 32 51.86 -35.42 -8.66
C ASN A 32 51.22 -35.94 -7.36
N GLY A 33 49.88 -35.90 -7.27
CA GLY A 33 49.07 -36.91 -6.56
C GLY A 33 48.17 -36.44 -5.41
N PHE A 34 46.85 -36.59 -5.61
CA PHE A 34 45.73 -36.78 -4.67
C PHE A 34 45.43 -35.81 -3.51
N LEU A 35 44.16 -35.36 -3.51
CA LEU A 35 43.30 -34.89 -2.40
C LEU A 35 43.90 -34.00 -1.31
N GLU A 36 43.70 -32.68 -1.41
CA GLU A 36 43.29 -31.86 -0.26
C GLU A 36 42.76 -30.48 -0.69
N VAL A 37 41.82 -29.98 0.10
CA VAL A 37 41.20 -28.65 0.05
C VAL A 37 42.26 -27.55 -0.06
N GLN A 38 42.14 -26.62 -1.02
CA GLN A 38 42.36 -25.16 -0.83
C GLN A 38 41.90 -24.42 -2.10
N ARG A 39 40.59 -24.23 -2.29
CA ARG A 39 40.13 -23.10 -3.11
C ARG A 39 40.36 -21.84 -2.28
N LYS A 40 41.19 -20.94 -2.81
CA LYS A 40 41.36 -19.55 -2.38
C LYS A 40 40.03 -18.97 -1.88
N PRO A 41 40.01 -18.14 -0.82
CA PRO A 41 38.79 -17.45 -0.43
C PRO A 41 38.30 -16.66 -1.65
N ARG A 42 37.14 -17.04 -2.17
CA ARG A 42 36.35 -16.15 -3.00
C ARG A 42 35.98 -14.99 -2.11
N GLU A 43 36.45 -13.81 -2.47
CA GLU A 43 36.01 -12.54 -1.90
C GLU A 43 34.47 -12.56 -1.79
N SER A 44 33.97 -12.38 -0.57
CA SER A 44 32.56 -12.14 -0.33
C SER A 44 32.24 -10.77 -0.91
N ARG A 45 31.74 -10.72 -2.15
CA ARG A 45 31.18 -9.50 -2.73
C ARG A 45 29.89 -9.17 -2.02
N LEU A 46 29.86 -8.04 -1.32
CA LEU A 46 28.62 -7.35 -0.97
C LEU A 46 27.97 -6.88 -2.29
N LEU A 47 26.82 -7.46 -2.65
CA LEU A 47 25.97 -6.93 -3.71
C LEU A 47 24.85 -6.11 -3.06
N LEU A 48 24.91 -4.79 -3.18
CA LEU A 48 23.77 -3.93 -2.89
C LEU A 48 22.82 -4.01 -4.10
N MET A 49 21.71 -4.71 -3.94
CA MET A 49 20.58 -4.65 -4.88
C MET A 49 19.32 -4.37 -4.05
N TYR A 50 18.70 -3.21 -4.25
CA TYR A 50 17.38 -2.86 -3.73
C TYR A 50 17.18 -2.82 -2.19
N GLY A 51 18.22 -2.54 -1.39
CA GLY A 51 18.06 -2.23 0.04
C GLY A 51 17.89 -3.44 0.99
N LEU A 52 18.24 -4.66 0.58
CA LEU A 52 18.18 -5.87 1.41
C LEU A 52 19.60 -6.37 1.76
N LEU A 53 19.91 -6.59 3.04
CA LEU A 53 21.19 -7.18 3.48
C LEU A 53 21.05 -8.68 3.74
N TRP A 54 22.01 -9.46 3.27
CA TRP A 54 22.05 -10.92 3.42
C TRP A 54 23.23 -11.32 4.31
N PHE A 55 23.03 -12.29 5.20
CA PHE A 55 24.11 -12.88 6.02
C PHE A 55 24.24 -14.38 5.74
N SER A 56 25.48 -14.84 5.54
CA SER A 56 25.86 -16.25 5.62
C SER A 56 27.11 -16.34 6.50
N GLN A 57 27.10 -17.19 7.54
CA GLN A 57 28.21 -17.31 8.48
C GLN A 57 28.99 -18.62 8.29
N GLU A 58 30.32 -18.54 8.33
CA GLU A 58 31.21 -19.64 8.74
C GLU A 58 31.64 -19.40 10.19
N SER A 59 31.65 -20.46 11.00
CA SER A 59 31.60 -20.45 12.47
C SER A 59 32.85 -19.98 13.22
N SER A 60 33.66 -19.06 12.70
CA SER A 60 34.90 -18.64 13.39
C SER A 60 35.40 -17.23 13.09
N LYS A 61 34.60 -16.34 12.49
CA LYS A 61 35.01 -14.94 12.21
C LYS A 61 34.22 -13.91 13.03
N PRO A 62 34.86 -12.83 13.52
CA PRO A 62 34.16 -11.74 14.18
C PRO A 62 33.19 -11.06 13.22
N MET A 63 32.02 -10.69 13.74
CA MET A 63 30.96 -10.05 12.96
C MET A 63 31.39 -8.66 12.49
N LYS A 64 31.08 -8.35 11.22
CA LYS A 64 31.25 -7.00 10.69
C LYS A 64 30.12 -6.09 11.20
N PRO A 65 30.41 -4.82 11.55
CA PRO A 65 29.37 -3.87 11.92
C PRO A 65 28.37 -3.65 10.78
N ILE A 66 27.10 -3.44 11.13
CA ILE A 66 26.08 -3.03 10.16
C ILE A 66 26.25 -1.53 9.94
N ILE A 67 26.77 -1.15 8.78
CA ILE A 67 26.98 0.24 8.40
C ILE A 67 25.73 0.74 7.67
N ILE A 68 25.10 1.78 8.20
CA ILE A 68 23.91 2.40 7.61
C ILE A 68 24.31 3.76 7.03
N PRO A 69 24.28 3.95 5.69
CA PRO A 69 24.71 5.20 5.08
C PRO A 69 23.74 6.35 5.37
N LEU A 70 24.30 7.54 5.67
CA LEU A 70 23.55 8.77 5.90
C LEU A 70 22.83 9.25 4.62
N GLY A 71 21.54 9.59 4.75
CA GLY A 71 20.78 10.32 3.72
C GLY A 71 19.74 9.53 2.93
N LEU A 72 19.46 8.26 3.26
CA LEU A 72 18.40 7.47 2.62
C LEU A 72 17.68 6.61 3.67
N TRP A 73 16.35 6.72 3.73
CA TRP A 73 15.50 5.82 4.51
C TRP A 73 15.58 4.41 3.92
N PHE A 74 16.37 3.53 4.53
CA PHE A 74 16.37 2.11 4.22
C PHE A 74 15.67 1.35 5.34
N GLY A 75 14.55 0.69 5.03
CA GLY A 75 14.05 -0.41 5.83
C GLY A 75 14.93 -1.62 5.58
N LEU A 76 15.79 -1.97 6.55
CA LEU A 76 16.65 -3.15 6.43
C LEU A 76 15.90 -4.35 7.00
N VAL A 77 15.64 -5.35 6.17
CA VAL A 77 15.09 -6.65 6.58
C VAL A 77 16.23 -7.66 6.56
N LEU A 78 16.53 -8.25 7.72
CA LEU A 78 17.61 -9.22 7.86
C LEU A 78 17.06 -10.65 7.65
N PHE A 79 17.65 -11.41 6.73
CA PHE A 79 17.27 -12.79 6.42
C PHE A 79 18.33 -13.78 6.91
N GLY A 80 17.90 -14.91 7.48
CA GLY A 80 18.74 -16.09 7.69
C GLY A 80 18.63 -17.06 6.51
N THR A 81 19.75 -17.64 6.07
CA THR A 81 19.75 -18.70 5.03
C THR A 81 19.66 -20.10 5.67
N GLU A 82 18.82 -20.98 5.13
CA GLU A 82 19.00 -22.42 5.27
C GLU A 82 20.07 -22.87 4.28
N GLN A 83 21.29 -23.14 4.75
CA GLN A 83 22.12 -24.19 4.14
C GLN A 83 23.27 -24.65 5.06
N SER A 84 23.17 -25.94 5.38
CA SER A 84 24.19 -26.89 5.85
C SER A 84 24.58 -26.93 7.33
N ASN A 85 24.37 -28.13 7.87
CA ASN A 85 24.82 -28.75 9.12
C ASN A 85 24.22 -28.29 10.46
N ALA A 86 23.26 -29.12 10.91
CA ALA A 86 22.90 -29.47 12.28
C ALA A 86 23.33 -28.48 13.37
N ASN A 87 22.50 -27.46 13.63
CA ASN A 87 22.19 -26.84 14.94
C ASN A 87 21.46 -25.48 14.84
N HIS A 88 21.16 -24.96 13.65
CA HIS A 88 20.56 -23.63 13.48
C HIS A 88 19.10 -23.62 12.98
N THR A 89 18.21 -24.33 13.68
CA THR A 89 16.77 -24.44 13.35
C THR A 89 15.92 -23.25 13.85
N LEU A 90 16.53 -22.18 14.39
CA LEU A 90 15.84 -21.11 15.14
C LEU A 90 15.87 -19.73 14.47
N LEU A 91 16.34 -19.58 13.23
CA LEU A 91 16.26 -18.32 12.48
C LEU A 91 15.21 -18.45 11.38
N THR A 92 14.00 -17.94 11.62
CA THR A 92 12.95 -17.88 10.58
C THR A 92 13.24 -16.78 9.57
N LYS A 93 12.70 -16.91 8.34
CA LYS A 93 12.89 -15.98 7.20
C LYS A 93 12.62 -14.48 7.47
N PHE A 94 12.06 -14.07 8.62
CA PHE A 94 11.74 -12.67 8.94
C PHE A 94 11.92 -12.37 10.44
N SER A 95 13.16 -12.29 10.94
CA SER A 95 13.39 -12.11 12.39
C SER A 95 13.11 -10.68 12.88
N VAL A 96 13.77 -9.68 12.31
CA VAL A 96 13.65 -8.26 12.73
C VAL A 96 13.64 -7.30 11.53
N CYS A 97 12.97 -6.16 11.71
CA CYS A 97 13.01 -5.01 10.80
C CYS A 97 13.72 -3.85 11.49
N LEU A 98 14.69 -3.23 10.80
CA LEU A 98 15.45 -2.09 11.27
C LEU A 98 15.11 -0.85 10.45
N THR A 99 14.90 0.28 11.12
CA THR A 99 14.71 1.58 10.49
C THR A 99 15.60 2.59 11.20
N ALA A 100 16.66 3.05 10.53
CA ALA A 100 17.58 4.02 11.12
C ALA A 100 17.12 5.45 10.88
N ASN A 101 17.20 6.26 11.92
CA ASN A 101 17.12 7.71 11.87
C ASN A 101 18.50 8.28 12.19
N SER A 102 19.23 8.64 11.13
CA SER A 102 20.58 9.17 11.24
C SER A 102 20.64 10.58 11.85
N THR A 103 19.53 11.33 11.84
CA THR A 103 19.44 12.67 12.44
C THR A 103 19.34 12.59 13.97
N LEU A 104 18.69 11.55 14.49
CA LEU A 104 18.54 11.32 15.93
C LEU A 104 19.61 10.40 16.52
N GLY A 105 20.43 9.74 15.68
CA GLY A 105 21.39 8.73 16.14
C GLY A 105 20.71 7.47 16.69
N GLU A 106 19.53 7.14 16.15
CA GLU A 106 18.65 6.08 16.66
C GLU A 106 18.28 5.07 15.56
N VAL A 107 18.16 3.80 15.92
CA VAL A 107 17.67 2.72 15.07
C VAL A 107 16.43 2.11 15.71
N ARG A 108 15.30 2.16 15.02
CA ARG A 108 14.08 1.48 15.43
C ARG A 108 14.12 0.02 15.02
N VAL A 109 13.88 -0.87 15.97
CA VAL A 109 13.87 -2.32 15.78
C VAL A 109 12.47 -2.84 16.05
N LYS A 110 11.94 -3.63 15.12
CA LYS A 110 10.66 -4.34 15.29
C LYS A 110 10.87 -5.82 15.07
N GLN A 111 10.55 -6.63 16.08
CA GLN A 111 10.57 -8.08 15.93
C GLN A 111 9.35 -8.54 15.12
N LEU A 112 9.61 -9.20 14.00
CA LEU A 112 8.58 -9.76 13.11
C LEU A 112 8.44 -11.28 13.27
N GLY A 113 9.54 -11.95 13.60
CA GLY A 113 9.63 -13.40 13.71
C GLY A 113 9.09 -13.96 15.03
N PRO A 114 8.77 -15.26 15.07
CA PRO A 114 8.29 -15.93 16.27
C PRO A 114 9.36 -16.08 17.36
N ASN A 115 10.65 -16.06 17.02
CA ASN A 115 11.74 -16.23 17.97
C ASN A 115 12.17 -14.89 18.57
N LYS A 116 12.36 -14.84 19.89
CA LYS A 116 12.65 -13.60 20.63
C LYS A 116 13.99 -13.02 20.21
N SER A 117 13.98 -11.75 19.81
CA SER A 117 15.18 -10.93 19.64
C SER A 117 15.42 -10.11 20.91
N GLY A 118 16.61 -9.53 21.06
CA GLY A 118 16.96 -8.74 22.24
C GLY A 118 17.74 -7.47 21.93
N ILE A 119 17.75 -6.52 22.87
CA ILE A 119 18.65 -5.36 22.87
C ILE A 119 19.36 -5.35 24.23
N ASN A 120 20.69 -5.32 24.24
CA ASN A 120 21.51 -5.28 25.45
C ASN A 120 21.12 -6.34 26.51
N GLY A 121 20.82 -7.57 26.08
CA GLY A 121 20.41 -8.68 26.93
C GLY A 121 18.93 -8.71 27.31
N LEU A 122 18.11 -7.74 26.88
CA LEU A 122 16.69 -7.66 27.19
C LEU A 122 15.82 -8.11 26.00
N ALA A 123 14.84 -8.97 26.27
CA ALA A 123 13.94 -9.50 25.25
C ALA A 123 12.99 -8.45 24.68
N LEU A 124 12.82 -8.44 23.36
CA LEU A 124 11.85 -7.59 22.68
C LEU A 124 10.43 -8.15 22.75
N ILE A 125 9.47 -7.23 22.75
CA ILE A 125 8.05 -7.55 22.63
C ILE A 125 7.69 -7.58 21.14
N ARG A 126 7.06 -8.68 20.71
CA ARG A 126 6.71 -8.90 19.29
C ARG A 126 5.75 -7.81 18.80
N ASN A 127 5.98 -7.33 17.58
CA ASN A 127 5.23 -6.25 16.92
C ASN A 127 5.31 -4.87 17.57
N GLU A 128 6.05 -4.70 18.66
CA GLU A 128 6.39 -3.39 19.20
C GLU A 128 7.71 -2.87 18.60
N SER A 129 7.83 -1.56 18.54
CA SER A 129 9.03 -0.89 18.05
C SER A 129 9.87 -0.41 19.22
N HIS A 130 11.12 -0.87 19.25
CA HIS A 130 12.11 -0.51 20.27
C HIS A 130 13.20 0.36 19.66
N VAL A 131 13.69 1.35 20.40
CA VAL A 131 14.72 2.28 19.93
C VAL A 131 16.08 1.81 20.44
N VAL A 132 17.04 1.72 19.52
CA VAL A 132 18.44 1.32 19.76
C VAL A 132 19.33 2.51 19.43
N LYS A 133 20.26 2.85 20.31
CA LYS A 133 21.16 4.00 20.15
C LYS A 133 22.55 3.57 19.70
N HIS A 134 23.38 4.54 19.32
CA HIS A 134 24.79 4.30 19.06
C HIS A 134 25.47 3.59 20.25
N GLY A 135 26.14 2.48 20.00
CA GLY A 135 26.84 1.68 20.99
C GLY A 135 26.03 0.52 21.58
N ASP A 136 24.70 0.51 21.42
CA ASP A 136 23.84 -0.58 21.85
C ASP A 136 24.05 -1.85 21.01
N THR A 137 23.78 -2.99 21.61
CA THR A 137 23.92 -4.31 21.00
C THR A 137 22.55 -4.92 20.72
N LEU A 138 22.27 -5.18 19.44
CA LEU A 138 21.11 -5.91 18.97
C LEU A 138 21.43 -7.40 18.89
N GLU A 139 20.57 -8.22 19.48
CA GLU A 139 20.63 -9.69 19.45
C GLU A 139 19.52 -10.20 18.54
N ILE A 140 19.87 -10.71 17.35
CA ILE A 140 18.86 -11.20 16.39
C ILE A 140 18.04 -12.35 16.98
N LEU A 141 18.68 -13.16 17.81
CA LEU A 141 18.05 -14.15 18.69
C LEU A 141 18.58 -13.90 20.10
N LEU A 142 17.71 -13.71 21.10
CA LEU A 142 18.15 -13.35 22.45
C LEU A 142 19.24 -14.31 22.97
N GLY A 143 20.38 -13.76 23.37
CA GLY A 143 21.60 -14.45 23.79
C GLY A 143 22.51 -14.92 22.65
N GLN A 144 22.20 -14.61 21.39
CA GLN A 144 22.90 -15.08 20.20
C GLN A 144 22.92 -14.02 19.08
N TYR A 145 23.92 -14.07 18.20
CA TYR A 145 24.05 -13.16 17.05
C TYR A 145 24.00 -11.66 17.44
N PHE A 146 25.03 -11.23 18.17
CA PHE A 146 25.20 -9.87 18.66
C PHE A 146 25.69 -8.91 17.55
N HIS A 147 24.97 -7.81 17.35
CA HIS A 147 25.32 -6.74 16.41
C HIS A 147 25.36 -5.41 17.14
N LYS A 148 26.53 -4.78 17.16
CA LYS A 148 26.68 -3.43 17.71
C LYS A 148 26.21 -2.40 16.69
N VAL A 149 25.39 -1.45 17.14
CA VAL A 149 24.92 -0.34 16.32
C VAL A 149 25.96 0.78 16.35
N GLU A 150 26.51 1.11 15.19
CA GLU A 150 27.52 2.16 15.03
C GLU A 150 27.08 3.14 13.93
N PHE A 151 27.26 4.43 14.19
CA PHE A 151 26.97 5.52 13.27
C PHE A 151 28.29 6.15 12.84
N GLU A 152 28.49 6.33 11.52
CA GLU A 152 29.77 6.76 10.94
C GLU A 152 30.09 8.24 11.20
N GLN A 153 29.06 9.06 11.45
CA GLN A 153 29.21 10.41 12.00
C GLN A 153 28.29 10.52 13.22
N LEU A 154 28.88 10.62 14.41
CA LEU A 154 28.13 10.97 15.62
C LEU A 154 27.58 12.40 15.46
N PRO A 155 26.35 12.70 15.91
CA PRO A 155 25.89 14.08 16.00
C PRO A 155 26.92 14.87 16.81
N LEU A 156 27.26 16.08 16.35
CA LEU A 156 28.22 16.97 16.99
C LEU A 156 27.88 17.10 18.48
N GLN A 157 28.61 16.35 19.32
CA GLN A 157 28.68 16.64 20.73
C GLN A 157 29.47 17.94 20.85
N GLY A 158 28.86 18.94 21.51
CA GLY A 158 29.53 20.19 21.84
C GLY A 158 30.88 19.89 22.49
N ILE A 159 31.92 20.46 21.90
CA ILE A 159 33.25 20.55 22.50
C ILE A 159 33.07 21.37 23.77
N GLY A 160 32.98 20.70 24.91
CA GLY A 160 33.22 21.31 26.20
C GLY A 160 34.73 21.46 26.37
N ASP A 161 35.23 22.65 26.08
CA ASP A 161 36.52 23.09 26.61
C ASP A 161 36.36 23.23 28.14
N ASN A 162 36.90 22.27 28.89
CA ASN A 162 37.24 22.45 30.29
C ASN A 162 38.75 22.31 30.40
N SER A 163 39.45 23.45 30.31
CA SER A 163 40.74 23.61 30.98
C SER A 163 40.46 23.83 32.47
N ILE A 164 41.12 23.00 33.25
CA ILE A 164 41.11 22.97 34.70
C ILE A 164 41.64 24.30 35.23
N ASN A 165 40.91 24.96 36.13
CA ASN A 165 41.54 25.58 37.28
C ASN A 165 40.65 25.48 38.52
N LEU A 166 41.31 24.95 39.54
CA LEU A 166 40.83 24.72 40.89
C LEU A 166 40.46 26.06 41.54
N ASN A 167 39.35 26.08 42.28
CA ASN A 167 39.39 26.68 43.61
C ASN A 167 38.34 26.07 44.53
N GLU A 168 38.82 25.87 45.74
CA GLU A 168 38.29 25.10 46.83
C GLU A 168 37.11 25.78 47.53
N GLY A 169 36.28 24.96 48.17
CA GLY A 169 36.00 25.16 49.59
C GLY A 169 34.70 25.85 49.98
N GLY A 170 33.92 25.15 50.80
CA GLY A 170 33.40 25.77 52.03
C GLY A 170 31.91 26.05 52.12
N ILE A 171 31.15 25.03 52.52
CA ILE A 171 30.47 24.95 53.84
C ILE A 171 29.65 26.17 54.35
N LYS A 172 28.45 25.80 54.87
CA LYS A 172 27.57 26.44 55.91
C LYS A 172 26.44 27.34 55.38
N ARG A 173 25.18 26.93 55.63
CA ARG A 173 24.28 27.30 56.78
C ARG A 173 23.90 28.78 56.68
N SER A 174 22.68 29.25 56.89
CA SER A 174 21.43 28.74 57.46
C SER A 174 20.56 30.00 57.66
N LEU A 175 19.22 29.86 57.63
CA LEU A 175 18.26 30.60 58.50
C LEU A 175 18.24 32.14 58.37
N ASP A 176 17.16 32.87 58.49
CA ASP A 176 15.72 32.64 58.61
C ASP A 176 15.09 34.04 58.44
N ASP A 177 13.76 34.05 58.40
CA ASP A 177 12.91 35.07 59.01
C ASP A 177 12.53 36.40 58.31
N THR A 178 11.20 36.49 58.17
CA THR A 178 10.30 37.60 58.56
C THR A 178 9.82 38.61 57.51
N GLU A 179 8.55 38.37 57.11
CA GLU A 179 7.37 39.26 57.13
C GLU A 179 7.56 40.79 57.16
N VAL A 180 6.79 41.51 56.32
CA VAL A 180 5.62 42.34 56.71
C VAL A 180 5.08 43.13 55.50
N GLU A 181 3.74 43.23 55.45
CA GLU A 181 2.87 43.92 54.49
C GLU A 181 3.12 45.44 54.33
N SER A 182 2.78 46.01 53.16
CA SER A 182 1.61 46.92 52.99
C SER A 182 1.65 47.79 51.71
N LYS A 183 0.50 48.40 51.39
CA LYS A 183 -0.02 48.82 50.07
C LYS A 183 0.38 50.24 49.62
N ARG A 184 0.53 50.50 48.29
CA ARG A 184 -0.30 51.40 47.42
C ARG A 184 0.43 52.00 46.17
N LYS A 185 -0.09 51.60 44.99
CA LYS A 185 -0.46 52.34 43.73
C LYS A 185 0.44 53.40 43.02
N ARG A 186 0.60 53.13 41.69
CA ARG A 186 0.81 53.99 40.46
C ARG A 186 2.22 54.58 40.24
N GLU A 187 2.85 54.63 39.06
CA GLU A 187 2.58 54.25 37.66
C GLU A 187 3.90 54.43 36.85
N HIS A 188 4.35 53.44 36.04
CA HIS A 188 4.98 53.54 34.69
C HIS A 188 5.83 52.30 34.33
N SER A 189 5.62 51.79 33.10
CA SER A 189 6.29 50.75 32.24
C SER A 189 7.71 50.25 32.62
N PRO A 190 8.17 49.01 32.23
CA PRO A 190 7.99 48.35 30.91
C PRO A 190 7.99 46.78 30.86
N THR A 191 7.90 46.23 29.63
CA THR A 191 8.43 44.92 29.12
C THR A 191 7.82 43.55 29.50
N ASP A 192 7.99 42.64 28.53
CA ASP A 192 7.50 41.27 28.32
C ASP A 192 7.62 40.29 29.50
N GLU A 193 6.69 39.33 29.55
CA GLU A 193 6.96 37.90 29.28
C GLU A 193 5.77 37.04 29.75
N THR A 194 5.12 36.34 28.82
CA THR A 194 4.20 35.23 29.13
C THR A 194 4.68 33.97 28.42
N VAL A 195 5.27 33.09 29.23
CA VAL A 195 5.47 31.65 29.11
C VAL A 195 4.91 31.02 27.82
N SER A 196 5.81 30.65 26.91
CA SER A 196 5.58 29.64 25.87
C SER A 196 6.39 28.39 26.19
N GLY A 197 5.69 27.29 26.48
CA GLY A 197 6.27 25.95 26.53
C GLY A 197 6.51 25.43 25.12
N ASN A 198 7.78 25.20 24.77
CA ASN A 198 8.18 24.62 23.50
C ASN A 198 8.05 23.10 23.52
N LEU A 199 7.07 22.56 22.78
CA LEU A 199 7.17 21.22 22.19
C LEU A 199 8.06 21.32 20.94
N LEU A 200 9.15 20.55 20.91
CA LEU A 200 10.12 20.53 19.81
C LEU A 200 9.58 19.70 18.63
N SER A 201 9.27 20.39 17.52
CA SER A 201 8.97 19.82 16.21
C SER A 201 10.25 19.46 15.46
N GLY A 202 10.46 18.18 15.18
CA GLY A 202 11.38 17.76 14.11
C GLY A 202 10.68 17.99 12.77
N VAL A 203 10.99 19.11 12.11
CA VAL A 203 10.35 19.52 10.85
C VAL A 203 10.92 18.71 9.70
N CYS A 204 10.09 17.92 9.01
CA CYS A 204 10.44 17.43 7.67
C CYS A 204 10.36 18.61 6.69
N GLU A 205 11.36 18.76 5.82
CA GLU A 205 11.38 19.90 4.90
C GLU A 205 10.22 19.81 3.89
N PRO A 206 9.40 20.86 3.74
CA PRO A 206 8.33 20.87 2.76
C PRO A 206 8.83 20.64 1.33
N CYS A 207 7.98 20.07 0.48
CA CYS A 207 8.34 19.80 -0.91
C CYS A 207 8.89 21.06 -1.60
N VAL A 208 10.13 21.01 -2.10
CA VAL A 208 10.86 22.19 -2.58
C VAL A 208 10.36 22.69 -3.95
N GLN A 209 9.81 21.79 -4.77
CA GLN A 209 9.33 22.08 -6.12
C GLN A 209 8.12 21.23 -6.51
N ASP A 210 7.36 21.71 -7.48
CA ASP A 210 6.26 20.96 -8.09
C ASP A 210 6.77 19.68 -8.75
N LYS A 211 6.16 18.53 -8.42
CA LYS A 211 6.57 17.22 -8.94
C LYS A 211 5.38 16.43 -9.47
N TRP A 212 5.52 15.92 -10.69
CA TRP A 212 4.63 14.91 -11.27
C TRP A 212 5.30 13.54 -11.27
N GLU A 213 4.54 12.52 -10.93
CA GLU A 213 4.98 11.12 -10.90
C GLU A 213 3.90 10.24 -11.55
N GLU A 214 4.34 9.17 -12.22
CA GLU A 214 3.45 8.20 -12.84
C GLU A 214 3.68 6.84 -12.18
N ILE A 215 2.59 6.20 -11.76
CA ILE A 215 2.59 4.89 -11.09
C ILE A 215 1.83 3.90 -11.96
N ASP A 216 2.32 2.66 -11.98
CA ASP A 216 1.74 1.52 -12.71
C ASP A 216 1.43 1.84 -14.18
N GLN A 217 2.45 2.29 -14.91
CA GLN A 217 2.35 2.63 -16.34
C GLN A 217 1.27 3.69 -16.62
N GLY A 218 1.19 4.72 -15.75
CA GLY A 218 0.27 5.84 -15.91
C GLY A 218 -1.17 5.55 -15.50
N LYS A 219 -1.45 4.40 -14.84
CA LYS A 219 -2.77 4.12 -14.24
C LYS A 219 -3.12 5.06 -13.08
N LEU A 220 -2.09 5.61 -12.44
CA LEU A 220 -2.18 6.64 -11.42
C LEU A 220 -1.15 7.74 -11.72
N LEU A 221 -1.61 8.98 -11.83
CA LEU A 221 -0.73 10.16 -11.85
C LEU A 221 -0.77 10.80 -10.46
N VAL A 222 0.39 11.17 -9.94
CA VAL A 222 0.52 11.86 -8.65
C VAL A 222 1.17 13.21 -8.89
N PHE A 223 0.56 14.25 -8.35
CA PHE A 223 1.11 15.59 -8.32
C PHE A 223 1.36 16.00 -6.87
N THR A 224 2.54 16.55 -6.58
CA THR A 224 2.84 17.15 -5.28
C THR A 224 3.29 18.58 -5.54
N SER A 225 2.54 19.56 -5.04
CA SER A 225 2.93 20.96 -5.20
C SER A 225 4.08 21.32 -4.25
N LYS A 226 4.80 22.39 -4.59
CA LYS A 226 5.71 23.06 -3.67
C LYS A 226 4.99 23.40 -2.36
N GLY A 227 5.68 23.24 -1.24
CA GLY A 227 5.20 23.53 0.11
C GLY A 227 4.34 22.44 0.74
N VAL A 228 4.12 21.31 0.06
CA VAL A 228 3.43 20.17 0.70
C VAL A 228 4.34 19.55 1.75
N GLU A 229 3.88 19.58 2.99
CA GLU A 229 4.42 18.78 4.09
C GLU A 229 3.93 17.34 3.95
N ILE A 230 4.86 16.40 4.04
CA ILE A 230 4.64 14.97 3.72
C ILE A 230 4.58 14.08 4.97
N ASP A 231 4.73 14.68 6.15
CA ASP A 231 4.82 14.06 7.47
C ASP A 231 3.60 14.37 8.38
N LEU A 232 2.48 14.79 7.78
CA LEU A 232 1.29 15.16 8.54
C LEU A 232 0.41 13.95 8.89
N LEU A 233 -0.07 13.94 10.13
CA LEU A 233 -0.98 12.92 10.67
C LEU A 233 -2.42 13.06 10.15
N LYS A 234 -2.88 14.29 9.87
CA LYS A 234 -4.27 14.59 9.49
C LYS A 234 -4.36 14.88 8.01
N ILE A 235 -5.32 14.26 7.33
CA ILE A 235 -5.59 14.51 5.91
C ILE A 235 -7.00 15.04 5.73
N ALA A 236 -7.10 16.13 4.98
CA ALA A 236 -8.34 16.59 4.40
C ALA A 236 -8.30 16.26 2.90
N ALA A 237 -8.98 15.19 2.51
CA ALA A 237 -9.01 14.71 1.15
C ALA A 237 -10.31 15.11 0.43
N TYR A 238 -10.22 15.43 -0.85
CA TYR A 238 -11.32 15.97 -1.64
C TYR A 238 -11.43 15.27 -2.99
N ASP A 239 -12.64 15.09 -3.50
CA ASP A 239 -12.83 14.96 -4.95
C ASP A 239 -12.55 16.29 -5.67
N LEU A 240 -12.39 16.27 -7.00
CA LEU A 240 -12.15 17.46 -7.81
C LEU A 240 -13.44 18.02 -8.46
N ASP A 241 -14.03 17.26 -9.39
CA ASP A 241 -15.08 17.74 -10.30
C ASP A 241 -16.45 17.53 -9.65
N GLY A 242 -17.14 18.63 -9.30
CA GLY A 242 -18.39 18.61 -8.51
C GLY A 242 -18.16 18.98 -7.05
N THR A 243 -16.90 18.97 -6.59
CA THR A 243 -16.52 19.23 -5.19
C THR A 243 -15.70 20.50 -5.01
N ILE A 244 -14.50 20.55 -5.59
CA ILE A 244 -13.63 21.73 -5.53
C ILE A 244 -13.95 22.69 -6.68
N ILE A 245 -14.24 22.13 -7.86
CA ILE A 245 -14.62 22.88 -9.06
C ILE A 245 -15.95 22.39 -9.63
N MET A 246 -16.61 23.24 -10.39
CA MET A 246 -17.75 22.88 -11.24
C MET A 246 -17.58 23.50 -12.62
N THR A 247 -18.37 23.07 -13.60
CA THR A 247 -18.32 23.69 -14.94
C THR A 247 -18.78 25.15 -14.87
N GLN A 248 -18.07 26.03 -15.57
CA GLN A 248 -18.49 27.42 -15.68
C GLN A 248 -19.72 27.54 -16.57
N SER A 249 -19.83 26.67 -17.58
CA SER A 249 -20.94 26.61 -18.53
C SER A 249 -22.25 26.05 -17.96
N GLY A 250 -22.21 25.43 -16.78
CA GLY A 250 -23.37 24.74 -16.18
C GLY A 250 -23.73 23.40 -16.82
N ARG A 251 -22.92 22.91 -17.77
CA ARG A 251 -23.07 21.57 -18.35
C ARG A 251 -22.60 20.50 -17.36
N VAL A 252 -23.11 19.29 -17.51
CA VAL A 252 -22.65 18.13 -16.71
C VAL A 252 -21.18 17.81 -16.98
N PHE A 253 -20.75 17.94 -18.25
CA PHE A 253 -19.36 17.74 -18.65
C PHE A 253 -18.76 19.05 -19.17
N PRO A 254 -17.48 19.34 -18.89
CA PRO A 254 -16.82 20.55 -19.35
C PRO A 254 -16.71 20.56 -20.88
N LYS A 255 -16.89 21.73 -21.50
CA LYS A 255 -16.70 21.93 -22.95
C LYS A 255 -15.25 21.75 -23.36
N ASP A 256 -14.33 22.24 -22.54
CA ASP A 256 -12.89 22.26 -22.77
C ASP A 256 -12.14 22.37 -21.43
N VAL A 257 -10.82 22.55 -21.51
CA VAL A 257 -9.91 22.59 -20.36
C VAL A 257 -10.04 23.86 -19.50
N HIS A 258 -10.73 24.89 -20.02
CA HIS A 258 -10.97 26.16 -19.36
C HIS A 258 -12.36 26.26 -18.74
N ASP A 259 -13.28 25.35 -19.09
CA ASP A 259 -14.66 25.30 -18.57
C ASP A 259 -14.73 24.78 -17.13
N TRP A 260 -14.16 25.54 -16.19
CA TRP A 260 -14.24 25.28 -14.77
C TRP A 260 -14.24 26.58 -13.96
N LYS A 261 -14.92 26.55 -12.82
CA LYS A 261 -14.87 27.58 -11.78
C LYS A 261 -14.82 26.90 -10.41
N ILE A 262 -14.36 27.62 -9.40
CA ILE A 262 -14.44 27.14 -8.01
C ILE A 262 -15.91 26.86 -7.66
N ALA A 263 -16.17 25.73 -7.01
CA ALA A 263 -17.53 25.25 -6.77
C ALA A 263 -18.34 26.20 -5.87
N PHE A 264 -17.73 26.63 -4.76
CA PHE A 264 -18.31 27.58 -3.80
C PHE A 264 -17.27 28.63 -3.40
N SER A 265 -17.69 29.86 -3.12
CA SER A 265 -16.80 30.94 -2.68
C SER A 265 -15.97 30.59 -1.45
N GLU A 266 -16.51 29.70 -0.60
CA GLU A 266 -15.96 29.28 0.68
C GLU A 266 -14.82 28.27 0.53
N VAL A 267 -14.70 27.58 -0.62
CA VAL A 267 -13.72 26.50 -0.83
C VAL A 267 -12.28 26.95 -0.52
N PRO A 268 -11.73 28.04 -1.11
CA PRO A 268 -10.35 28.44 -0.84
C PRO A 268 -10.16 28.85 0.62
N GLY A 269 -11.16 29.50 1.24
CA GLY A 269 -11.11 29.90 2.65
C GLY A 269 -11.04 28.69 3.58
N LYS A 270 -11.90 27.70 3.37
CA LYS A 270 -11.96 26.47 4.15
C LYS A 270 -10.67 25.64 4.02
N LEU A 271 -10.12 25.52 2.81
CA LEU A 271 -8.86 24.79 2.61
C LEU A 271 -7.67 25.49 3.27
N LYS A 272 -7.61 26.83 3.21
CA LYS A 272 -6.58 27.61 3.91
C LYS A 272 -6.67 27.47 5.42
N GLN A 273 -7.89 27.42 5.96
CA GLN A 273 -8.12 27.16 7.38
C GLN A 273 -7.57 25.78 7.77
N LEU A 274 -8.00 24.72 7.07
CA LEU A 274 -7.57 23.36 7.38
C LEU A 274 -6.05 23.19 7.24
N TRP A 275 -5.44 23.82 6.24
CA TRP A 275 -3.99 23.82 6.08
C TRP A 275 -3.28 24.47 7.29
N ARG A 276 -3.80 25.59 7.82
CA ARG A 276 -3.29 26.20 9.06
C ARG A 276 -3.55 25.34 10.30
N ASP A 277 -4.59 24.51 10.28
CA ASP A 277 -4.91 23.55 11.36
C ASP A 277 -4.11 22.23 11.24
N ASN A 278 -3.02 22.24 10.47
CA ASN A 278 -2.09 21.14 10.19
C ASN A 278 -2.76 19.94 9.50
N TYR A 279 -3.67 20.20 8.56
CA TYR A 279 -4.14 19.18 7.63
C TYR A 279 -3.36 19.21 6.32
N LYS A 280 -2.94 18.03 5.88
CA LYS A 280 -2.49 17.83 4.50
C LYS A 280 -3.68 17.87 3.56
N ILE A 281 -3.64 18.77 2.59
CA ILE A 281 -4.71 18.90 1.58
C ILE A 281 -4.44 17.95 0.42
N VAL A 282 -5.36 17.03 0.21
CA VAL A 282 -5.23 15.98 -0.80
C VAL A 282 -6.41 16.02 -1.78
N ILE A 283 -6.14 15.82 -3.07
CA ILE A 283 -7.18 15.62 -4.09
C ILE A 283 -7.13 14.18 -4.59
N LEU A 284 -8.26 13.48 -4.61
CA LEU A 284 -8.42 12.12 -5.10
C LEU A 284 -9.48 12.11 -6.21
N THR A 285 -9.07 12.00 -7.48
CA THR A 285 -9.97 12.21 -8.63
C THR A 285 -9.95 11.07 -9.66
N ASN A 286 -11.14 10.76 -10.20
CA ASN A 286 -11.36 9.73 -11.23
C ASN A 286 -11.38 10.34 -12.64
N GLN A 287 -10.29 10.24 -13.39
CA GLN A 287 -10.11 10.83 -14.72
C GLN A 287 -9.98 9.78 -15.83
N ALA A 288 -11.01 8.93 -15.98
CA ALA A 288 -11.04 7.85 -16.99
C ALA A 288 -10.99 8.35 -18.44
N GLY A 289 -11.16 9.65 -18.69
CA GLY A 289 -10.94 10.24 -20.02
C GLY A 289 -9.47 10.18 -20.45
N ILE A 290 -8.54 10.22 -19.50
CA ILE A 290 -7.09 10.17 -19.77
C ILE A 290 -6.71 8.79 -20.31
N GLY A 291 -7.04 7.71 -19.61
CA GLY A 291 -6.74 6.35 -20.05
C GLY A 291 -7.53 5.89 -21.28
N ARG A 292 -8.66 6.54 -21.60
CA ARG A 292 -9.41 6.33 -22.86
C ARG A 292 -8.87 7.14 -24.03
N GLY A 293 -7.92 8.05 -23.81
CA GLY A 293 -7.38 8.94 -24.84
C GLY A 293 -8.32 10.09 -25.22
N SER A 294 -9.48 10.24 -24.58
CA SER A 294 -10.43 11.34 -24.86
C SER A 294 -10.02 12.66 -24.22
N VAL A 295 -9.07 12.63 -23.27
CA VAL A 295 -8.48 13.81 -22.63
C VAL A 295 -6.97 13.65 -22.65
N LYS A 296 -6.24 14.66 -23.15
CA LYS A 296 -4.77 14.62 -23.15
C LYS A 296 -4.27 14.80 -21.71
N PRO A 297 -3.31 13.99 -21.24
CA PRO A 297 -2.76 14.13 -19.88
C PRO A 297 -2.23 15.55 -19.61
N GLN A 298 -1.57 16.18 -20.59
CA GLN A 298 -0.90 17.47 -20.42
C GLN A 298 -1.89 18.62 -20.23
N ASP A 299 -3.01 18.55 -20.94
CA ASP A 299 -4.12 19.48 -20.79
C ASP A 299 -4.73 19.40 -19.38
N PHE A 300 -4.91 18.18 -18.87
CA PHE A 300 -5.38 17.97 -17.51
C PHE A 300 -4.36 18.45 -16.47
N LYS A 301 -3.06 18.14 -16.64
CA LYS A 301 -1.99 18.63 -15.77
C LYS A 301 -2.01 20.16 -15.69
N GLY A 302 -2.10 20.84 -16.83
CA GLY A 302 -2.22 22.31 -16.90
C GLY A 302 -3.49 22.87 -16.24
N LYS A 303 -4.65 22.20 -16.41
CA LYS A 303 -5.90 22.54 -15.70
C LYS A 303 -5.70 22.45 -14.18
N LEU A 304 -5.14 21.34 -13.68
CA LEU A 304 -4.94 21.12 -12.26
C LEU A 304 -4.02 22.17 -11.63
N MET A 305 -2.91 22.53 -12.30
CA MET A 305 -1.99 23.57 -11.82
C MET A 305 -2.70 24.92 -11.62
N LYS A 306 -3.56 25.31 -12.58
CA LYS A 306 -4.33 26.57 -12.48
C LYS A 306 -5.35 26.53 -11.34
N ILE A 307 -5.94 25.37 -11.07
CA ILE A 307 -6.85 25.18 -9.94
C ILE A 307 -6.09 25.35 -8.63
N ILE A 308 -4.97 24.65 -8.45
CA ILE A 308 -4.16 24.71 -7.23
C ILE A 308 -3.67 26.14 -6.96
N ALA A 309 -3.21 26.85 -8.01
CA ALA A 309 -2.86 28.26 -7.89
C ALA A 309 -4.03 29.13 -7.41
N LYS A 310 -5.26 28.85 -7.86
CA LYS A 310 -6.48 29.56 -7.42
C LYS A 310 -6.86 29.23 -5.97
N LEU A 311 -6.61 28.00 -5.50
CA LEU A 311 -6.85 27.59 -4.12
C LEU A 311 -5.87 28.27 -3.15
N GLY A 312 -4.62 28.48 -3.59
CA GLY A 312 -3.61 29.18 -2.81
C GLY A 312 -3.19 28.43 -1.54
N VAL A 313 -3.18 27.09 -1.61
CA VAL A 313 -2.64 26.19 -0.59
C VAL A 313 -1.83 25.08 -1.27
N PRO A 314 -0.82 24.50 -0.60
CA PRO A 314 -0.15 23.31 -1.08
C PRO A 314 -1.12 22.12 -1.19
N VAL A 315 -1.04 21.37 -2.28
CA VAL A 315 -1.92 20.24 -2.57
C VAL A 315 -1.13 19.06 -3.11
N GLN A 316 -1.45 17.87 -2.62
CA GLN A 316 -1.05 16.61 -3.24
C GLN A 316 -2.26 15.97 -3.94
N ALA A 317 -2.17 15.73 -5.25
CA ALA A 317 -3.28 15.18 -6.04
C ALA A 317 -2.96 13.79 -6.58
N PHE A 318 -3.94 12.90 -6.52
CA PHE A 318 -3.91 11.54 -7.03
C PHE A 318 -5.00 11.39 -8.09
N VAL A 319 -4.60 10.99 -9.30
CA VAL A 319 -5.43 11.00 -10.49
C VAL A 319 -5.52 9.60 -11.06
N SER A 320 -6.64 8.92 -10.84
CA SER A 320 -6.89 7.62 -11.46
C SER A 320 -7.25 7.79 -12.93
N THR A 321 -6.46 7.23 -13.83
CA THR A 321 -6.64 7.44 -15.29
C THR A 321 -7.56 6.43 -15.95
N GLY A 322 -8.02 5.40 -15.22
CA GLY A 322 -8.75 4.29 -15.82
C GLY A 322 -9.56 3.45 -14.84
N LYS A 323 -9.81 2.19 -15.21
CA LYS A 323 -10.37 1.18 -14.31
C LYS A 323 -9.25 0.56 -13.47
N GLY A 324 -9.59 0.02 -12.29
CA GLY A 324 -8.65 -0.75 -11.48
C GLY A 324 -8.73 -0.41 -10.00
N ILE A 325 -7.65 -0.67 -9.27
CA ILE A 325 -7.55 -0.45 -7.82
C ILE A 325 -7.52 1.04 -7.44
N TYR A 326 -7.08 1.92 -8.35
CA TYR A 326 -7.03 3.37 -8.11
C TYR A 326 -8.38 4.05 -8.35
N ARG A 327 -9.33 3.40 -9.02
CA ARG A 327 -10.60 4.03 -9.36
C ARG A 327 -11.55 3.95 -8.17
N LYS A 328 -11.98 5.10 -7.65
CA LYS A 328 -13.00 5.17 -6.59
C LYS A 328 -14.26 4.40 -7.02
N PRO A 329 -14.85 3.55 -6.16
CA PRO A 329 -14.69 3.50 -4.70
C PRO A 329 -13.54 2.64 -4.17
N ALA A 330 -12.69 2.06 -5.02
CA ALA A 330 -11.55 1.28 -4.54
C ALA A 330 -10.52 2.17 -3.81
N PRO A 331 -9.88 1.69 -2.73
CA PRO A 331 -9.03 2.50 -1.87
C PRO A 331 -7.63 2.79 -2.42
N GLY A 332 -7.29 2.33 -3.63
CA GLY A 332 -5.89 2.30 -4.10
C GLY A 332 -5.19 3.65 -4.17
N MET A 333 -5.91 4.76 -4.42
CA MET A 333 -5.30 6.10 -4.34
C MET A 333 -4.91 6.46 -2.90
N TRP A 334 -5.78 6.14 -1.94
CA TRP A 334 -5.51 6.35 -0.51
C TRP A 334 -4.39 5.45 -0.02
N ASN A 335 -4.36 4.17 -0.41
CA ASN A 335 -3.28 3.27 -0.06
C ASN A 335 -1.94 3.79 -0.61
N SER A 336 -1.92 4.33 -1.84
CA SER A 336 -0.71 4.96 -2.38
C SER A 336 -0.27 6.19 -1.59
N LEU A 337 -1.23 6.98 -1.09
CA LEU A 337 -0.95 8.09 -0.19
C LEU A 337 -0.32 7.59 1.12
N SER A 338 -1.01 6.69 1.82
CA SER A 338 -0.62 6.14 3.12
C SER A 338 0.72 5.41 3.07
N ASP A 339 0.90 4.52 2.10
CA ASP A 339 2.03 3.58 2.09
C ASP A 339 3.29 4.17 1.47
N LYS A 340 3.14 5.14 0.55
CA LYS A 340 4.26 5.59 -0.31
C LYS A 340 4.46 7.10 -0.38
N LYS A 341 3.49 7.91 0.04
CA LYS A 341 3.50 9.37 -0.19
C LYS A 341 3.20 10.19 1.07
N ASN A 342 3.41 9.58 2.24
CA ASN A 342 3.29 10.22 3.55
C ASN A 342 4.50 9.92 4.46
N ASP A 343 5.69 9.72 3.88
CA ASP A 343 6.97 9.53 4.58
C ASP A 343 6.98 8.51 5.73
N GLY A 344 6.18 7.46 5.59
CA GLY A 344 6.08 6.40 6.60
C GLY A 344 5.29 6.80 7.85
N ILE A 345 4.73 8.01 7.90
CA ILE A 345 3.88 8.46 8.99
C ILE A 345 2.47 7.94 8.80
N THR A 346 2.01 7.22 9.84
CA THR A 346 0.68 6.62 9.88
C THR A 346 -0.37 7.72 10.01
N ILE A 347 -1.30 7.73 9.07
CA ILE A 347 -2.38 8.71 9.02
C ILE A 347 -3.40 8.41 10.13
N ASP A 348 -3.80 9.43 10.88
CA ASP A 348 -4.90 9.34 11.83
C ASP A 348 -6.24 9.42 11.08
N MET A 349 -6.82 8.25 10.83
CA MET A 349 -8.10 8.10 10.12
C MET A 349 -9.28 8.75 10.87
N SER A 350 -9.21 8.85 12.20
CA SER A 350 -10.30 9.40 13.02
C SER A 350 -10.37 10.93 12.96
N GLN A 351 -9.22 11.57 12.77
CA GLN A 351 -9.08 13.01 12.58
C GLN A 351 -9.10 13.42 11.11
N SER A 352 -8.96 12.46 10.19
CA SER A 352 -8.98 12.70 8.75
C SER A 352 -10.40 12.69 8.19
N LEU A 353 -10.58 13.34 7.03
CA LEU A 353 -11.88 13.44 6.36
C LEU A 353 -11.76 13.29 4.85
N TYR A 354 -12.86 12.85 4.23
CA TYR A 354 -13.06 12.87 2.79
C TYR A 354 -14.31 13.66 2.41
N CYS A 355 -14.19 14.56 1.44
CA CYS A 355 -15.31 15.34 0.90
C CYS A 355 -15.50 15.05 -0.60
N GLY A 356 -16.72 14.72 -1.02
CA GLY A 356 -17.01 14.43 -2.43
C GLY A 356 -18.50 14.50 -2.79
N ASP A 357 -18.82 14.81 -4.04
CA ASP A 357 -20.20 14.99 -4.51
C ASP A 357 -20.87 13.69 -4.96
N ALA A 358 -20.09 12.65 -5.32
CA ALA A 358 -20.61 11.34 -5.69
C ALA A 358 -21.03 10.55 -4.43
N ALA A 359 -22.09 11.04 -3.79
CA ALA A 359 -22.51 10.66 -2.45
C ALA A 359 -23.79 9.80 -2.42
N GLY A 360 -24.35 9.43 -3.57
CA GLY A 360 -25.55 8.59 -3.65
C GLY A 360 -26.82 9.27 -3.13
N ARG A 361 -26.88 10.61 -3.13
CA ARG A 361 -28.07 11.36 -2.69
C ARG A 361 -29.28 11.07 -3.57
N VAL A 362 -30.46 10.98 -2.95
CA VAL A 362 -31.73 10.67 -3.63
C VAL A 362 -32.28 11.87 -4.39
N VAL A 363 -33.29 11.68 -5.25
CA VAL A 363 -33.91 12.81 -5.97
C VAL A 363 -34.47 13.84 -4.99
N ASN A 364 -34.38 15.13 -5.33
CA ASN A 364 -34.85 16.24 -4.51
C ASN A 364 -34.16 16.38 -3.14
N TRP A 365 -32.92 15.91 -2.99
CA TRP A 365 -32.10 16.17 -1.80
C TRP A 365 -31.88 17.68 -1.54
N ALA A 366 -32.03 18.51 -2.58
CA ALA A 366 -32.21 19.96 -2.50
C ALA A 366 -33.15 20.42 -3.64
N PRO A 367 -33.73 21.64 -3.58
CA PRO A 367 -34.71 22.09 -4.57
C PRO A 367 -34.24 21.91 -6.02
N LYS A 368 -35.01 21.16 -6.80
CA LYS A 368 -34.75 20.85 -8.23
C LYS A 368 -33.45 20.07 -8.50
N LYS A 369 -32.82 19.46 -7.48
CA LYS A 369 -31.65 18.60 -7.67
C LYS A 369 -32.05 17.17 -8.03
N LYS A 370 -31.38 16.63 -9.03
CA LYS A 370 -31.47 15.21 -9.41
C LYS A 370 -30.71 14.36 -8.39
N LYS A 371 -30.98 13.06 -8.37
CA LYS A 371 -30.15 12.08 -7.66
C LYS A 371 -28.70 12.16 -8.14
N ASP A 372 -27.76 11.82 -7.28
CA ASP A 372 -26.36 11.75 -7.67
C ASP A 372 -26.13 10.67 -8.73
N PHE A 373 -25.16 10.91 -9.62
CA PHE A 373 -24.82 9.98 -10.70
C PHE A 373 -24.10 8.71 -10.19
N SER A 374 -23.49 8.79 -9.02
CA SER A 374 -22.65 7.76 -8.41
C SER A 374 -22.64 7.91 -6.89
N CYS A 375 -22.22 6.84 -6.20
CA CYS A 375 -21.95 6.82 -4.77
C CYS A 375 -20.45 6.57 -4.47
N SER A 376 -19.58 6.76 -5.48
CA SER A 376 -18.17 6.35 -5.43
C SER A 376 -17.35 7.05 -4.34
N ASP A 377 -17.67 8.30 -4.01
CA ASP A 377 -16.91 9.06 -3.01
C ASP A 377 -17.27 8.60 -1.60
N ARG A 378 -18.58 8.50 -1.32
CA ARG A 378 -19.09 7.96 -0.05
C ARG A 378 -18.63 6.53 0.18
N LEU A 379 -18.67 5.69 -0.85
CA LEU A 379 -18.26 4.29 -0.75
C LEU A 379 -16.74 4.13 -0.56
N MET A 380 -15.91 5.02 -1.15
CA MET A 380 -14.48 5.00 -0.86
C MET A 380 -14.21 5.37 0.60
N ALA A 381 -14.86 6.42 1.11
CA ALA A 381 -14.73 6.80 2.51
C ALA A 381 -15.20 5.67 3.44
N LEU A 382 -16.29 4.98 3.09
CA LEU A 382 -16.78 3.81 3.81
C LEU A 382 -15.75 2.66 3.82
N ASN A 383 -15.15 2.35 2.67
CA ASN A 383 -14.11 1.30 2.56
C ASN A 383 -12.86 1.61 3.41
N LEU A 384 -12.57 2.88 3.65
CA LEU A 384 -11.43 3.36 4.43
C LEU A 384 -11.77 3.66 5.89
N ASN A 385 -13.05 3.57 6.28
CA ASN A 385 -13.56 4.05 7.57
C ASN A 385 -13.21 5.53 7.84
N LEU A 386 -13.29 6.39 6.81
CA LEU A 386 -13.08 7.83 6.91
C LEU A 386 -14.37 8.58 7.17
N LYS A 387 -14.27 9.69 7.91
CA LYS A 387 -15.37 10.64 8.03
C LYS A 387 -15.68 11.24 6.66
N PHE A 388 -16.94 11.15 6.24
CA PHE A 388 -17.38 11.61 4.92
C PHE A 388 -18.29 12.84 5.01
N TYR A 389 -18.10 13.78 4.09
CA TYR A 389 -18.96 14.94 3.90
C TYR A 389 -19.32 15.13 2.42
N THR A 390 -20.52 15.65 2.16
CA THR A 390 -20.81 16.27 0.86
C THR A 390 -20.25 17.69 0.79
N PRO A 391 -20.03 18.27 -0.40
CA PRO A 391 -19.49 19.62 -0.53
C PRO A 391 -20.37 20.67 0.17
N GLU A 392 -21.69 20.53 0.08
CA GLU A 392 -22.64 21.41 0.74
C GLU A 392 -22.58 21.30 2.27
N GLU A 393 -22.41 20.10 2.82
CA GLU A 393 -22.20 19.90 4.27
C GLU A 393 -20.88 20.54 4.73
N HIS A 394 -19.79 20.30 3.99
CA HIS A 394 -18.44 20.69 4.41
C HIS A 394 -18.13 22.17 4.23
N PHE A 395 -18.54 22.76 3.11
CA PHE A 395 -18.21 24.14 2.75
C PHE A 395 -19.32 25.13 3.14
N LEU A 396 -20.60 24.73 3.07
CA LEU A 396 -21.74 25.62 3.32
C LEU A 396 -22.41 25.38 4.68
N GLY A 397 -22.03 24.33 5.40
CA GLY A 397 -22.64 23.99 6.70
C GLY A 397 -24.08 23.50 6.58
N HIS A 398 -24.49 23.00 5.41
CA HIS A 398 -25.82 22.43 5.22
C HIS A 398 -26.01 21.15 6.06
N ARG A 399 -27.27 20.81 6.33
CA ARG A 399 -27.61 19.55 6.98
C ARG A 399 -27.36 18.37 6.03
N PRO A 400 -27.01 17.18 6.56
CA PRO A 400 -26.82 15.99 5.74
C PRO A 400 -28.05 15.68 4.88
N ALA A 401 -27.80 15.41 3.60
CA ALA A 401 -28.81 14.99 2.66
C ALA A 401 -29.11 13.49 2.77
N GLU A 402 -30.35 13.09 2.46
CA GLU A 402 -30.71 11.68 2.35
C GLU A 402 -29.98 11.01 1.17
N PHE A 403 -29.46 9.81 1.40
CA PHE A 403 -28.72 9.02 0.42
C PHE A 403 -29.08 7.53 0.51
N LYS A 404 -28.85 6.80 -0.59
CA LYS A 404 -29.03 5.35 -0.65
C LYS A 404 -27.71 4.65 -0.98
N LEU A 405 -27.29 3.72 -0.14
CA LEU A 405 -26.17 2.82 -0.43
C LEU A 405 -26.58 1.71 -1.42
N PRO A 406 -25.64 1.09 -2.15
CA PRO A 406 -25.93 -0.10 -2.94
C PRO A 406 -26.54 -1.21 -2.09
N ASP A 407 -27.49 -1.97 -2.65
CA ASP A 407 -28.18 -3.04 -1.92
C ASP A 407 -27.21 -4.18 -1.51
N LEU A 408 -26.13 -4.38 -2.28
CA LEU A 408 -25.06 -5.31 -1.94
C LEU A 408 -24.05 -4.64 -1.01
N ASN A 409 -23.87 -5.20 0.19
CA ASN A 409 -22.77 -4.86 1.09
C ASN A 409 -21.73 -6.00 1.15
N PRO A 410 -20.55 -5.85 0.50
CA PRO A 410 -19.52 -6.89 0.48
C PRO A 410 -18.94 -7.25 1.86
N SER A 411 -19.10 -6.40 2.88
CA SER A 411 -18.64 -6.68 4.24
C SER A 411 -19.59 -7.59 5.04
N GLN A 412 -20.80 -7.83 4.53
CA GLN A 412 -21.88 -8.53 5.23
C GLN A 412 -22.31 -9.81 4.51
N PHE A 413 -21.38 -10.49 3.82
CA PHE A 413 -21.71 -11.79 3.24
C PHE A 413 -22.01 -12.81 4.35
N PRO A 414 -23.22 -13.41 4.36
CA PRO A 414 -23.55 -14.41 5.36
C PRO A 414 -22.66 -15.64 5.19
N LYS A 415 -22.27 -16.29 6.29
CA LYS A 415 -21.70 -17.63 6.25
C LYS A 415 -22.80 -18.61 5.87
N THR A 416 -22.90 -18.95 4.59
CA THR A 416 -23.88 -19.93 4.08
C THR A 416 -23.27 -21.32 4.03
N SER A 417 -24.12 -22.35 4.11
CA SER A 417 -23.71 -23.71 3.73
C SER A 417 -23.32 -23.76 2.26
N LEU A 418 -22.51 -24.76 1.89
CA LEU A 418 -22.05 -24.93 0.51
C LEU A 418 -23.22 -25.14 -0.48
N CYS A 419 -24.25 -25.86 -0.03
CA CYS A 419 -25.49 -26.08 -0.78
C CYS A 419 -26.68 -26.18 0.18
N GLU A 420 -27.89 -26.11 -0.40
CA GLU A 420 -29.15 -26.35 0.28
C GLU A 420 -29.99 -27.35 -0.54
N PRO A 421 -30.62 -28.37 0.10
CA PRO A 421 -30.50 -28.75 1.51
C PRO A 421 -29.07 -29.18 1.92
N LYS A 422 -28.73 -29.03 3.20
CA LYS A 422 -27.33 -29.19 3.71
C LYS A 422 -26.81 -30.62 3.66
N ASP A 423 -27.74 -31.55 3.65
CA ASP A 423 -27.62 -33.00 3.71
C ASP A 423 -27.49 -33.63 2.33
N VAL A 424 -27.57 -32.83 1.26
CA VAL A 424 -27.35 -33.30 -0.11
C VAL A 424 -25.86 -33.38 -0.43
N SER A 425 -25.41 -34.55 -0.88
CA SER A 425 -24.07 -34.70 -1.41
C SER A 425 -23.89 -33.93 -2.72
N VAL A 426 -22.81 -33.15 -2.81
CA VAL A 426 -22.45 -32.43 -4.03
C VAL A 426 -22.08 -33.40 -5.16
N THR A 427 -21.50 -34.56 -4.82
CA THR A 427 -21.11 -35.61 -5.77
C THR A 427 -21.97 -36.86 -5.60
N SER A 428 -22.00 -37.70 -6.63
CA SER A 428 -22.63 -39.02 -6.62
C SER A 428 -21.59 -40.10 -6.92
N SER A 429 -21.77 -41.28 -6.31
CA SER A 429 -21.02 -42.48 -6.68
C SER A 429 -21.55 -43.11 -7.97
N GLU A 430 -22.81 -42.83 -8.32
CA GLU A 430 -23.42 -43.25 -9.57
C GLU A 430 -23.14 -42.23 -10.67
N GLN A 431 -23.09 -42.72 -11.92
CA GLN A 431 -22.92 -41.85 -13.07
C GLN A 431 -24.08 -40.85 -13.15
N GLU A 432 -23.77 -39.56 -13.30
CA GLU A 432 -24.79 -38.51 -13.41
C GLU A 432 -24.36 -37.35 -14.31
N ALA A 433 -25.34 -36.52 -14.68
CA ALA A 433 -25.13 -35.25 -15.35
C ALA A 433 -25.57 -34.07 -14.50
N VAL A 434 -24.64 -33.17 -14.15
CA VAL A 434 -24.92 -31.95 -13.39
C VAL A 434 -24.95 -30.76 -14.34
N VAL A 435 -26.04 -30.00 -14.34
CA VAL A 435 -26.17 -28.75 -15.10
C VAL A 435 -26.07 -27.56 -14.15
N LEU A 436 -25.04 -26.73 -14.31
CA LEU A 436 -24.89 -25.51 -13.51
C LEU A 436 -25.73 -24.38 -14.10
N VAL A 437 -26.37 -23.58 -13.26
CA VAL A 437 -27.19 -22.43 -13.66
C VAL A 437 -26.80 -21.21 -12.84
N GLY A 438 -26.56 -20.08 -13.49
CA GLY A 438 -26.25 -18.82 -12.81
C GLY A 438 -25.52 -17.80 -13.69
N TYR A 439 -25.47 -16.55 -13.23
CA TYR A 439 -24.82 -15.44 -13.96
C TYR A 439 -23.35 -15.70 -14.30
N PRO A 440 -22.81 -15.19 -15.42
CA PRO A 440 -21.36 -15.04 -15.57
C PRO A 440 -20.78 -14.30 -14.36
N GLY A 441 -19.64 -14.76 -13.82
CA GLY A 441 -19.06 -14.20 -12.59
C GLY A 441 -19.68 -14.70 -11.28
N SER A 442 -20.66 -15.61 -11.33
CA SER A 442 -21.30 -16.14 -10.11
C SER A 442 -20.48 -17.18 -9.34
N GLY A 443 -19.33 -17.61 -9.87
CA GLY A 443 -18.46 -18.63 -9.26
C GLY A 443 -18.69 -20.07 -9.75
N LYS A 444 -19.50 -20.30 -10.80
CA LYS A 444 -19.79 -21.66 -11.34
C LYS A 444 -18.54 -22.47 -11.67
N SER A 445 -17.65 -21.89 -12.46
CA SER A 445 -16.43 -22.58 -12.90
C SER A 445 -15.51 -22.88 -11.73
N PHE A 446 -15.41 -21.96 -10.77
CA PHE A 446 -14.68 -22.19 -9.53
C PHE A 446 -15.31 -23.36 -8.75
N PHE A 447 -16.62 -23.35 -8.52
CA PHE A 447 -17.34 -24.44 -7.85
C PHE A 447 -17.13 -25.79 -8.54
N ALA A 448 -17.26 -25.85 -9.87
CA ALA A 448 -17.05 -27.07 -10.66
C ALA A 448 -15.62 -27.62 -10.49
N GLN A 449 -14.63 -26.74 -10.63
CA GLN A 449 -13.21 -27.11 -10.52
C GLN A 449 -12.80 -27.49 -9.10
N THR A 450 -13.46 -26.93 -8.08
CA THR A 450 -13.14 -27.23 -6.68
C THR A 450 -13.80 -28.52 -6.19
N HIS A 451 -15.06 -28.79 -6.58
CA HIS A 451 -15.85 -29.85 -5.95
C HIS A 451 -16.18 -31.05 -6.85
N LEU A 452 -16.34 -30.83 -8.17
CA LEU A 452 -16.82 -31.87 -9.09
C LEU A 452 -15.67 -32.49 -9.89
N VAL A 453 -14.82 -31.67 -10.50
CA VAL A 453 -13.70 -32.15 -11.34
C VAL A 453 -12.71 -33.03 -10.57
N PRO A 454 -12.28 -32.69 -9.34
CA PRO A 454 -11.39 -33.56 -8.57
C PRO A 454 -12.02 -34.92 -8.22
N SER A 455 -13.35 -34.97 -8.18
CA SER A 455 -14.14 -36.17 -7.94
C SER A 455 -14.39 -37.00 -9.21
N GLY A 456 -13.72 -36.67 -10.33
CA GLY A 456 -13.75 -37.43 -11.57
C GLY A 456 -14.76 -36.96 -12.62
N TYR A 457 -15.49 -35.86 -12.38
CA TYR A 457 -16.46 -35.34 -13.34
C TYR A 457 -15.76 -34.74 -14.55
N SER A 458 -16.25 -35.07 -15.75
CA SER A 458 -15.81 -34.41 -16.97
C SER A 458 -16.40 -33.01 -17.06
N HIS A 459 -15.53 -32.00 -17.16
CA HIS A 459 -15.92 -30.58 -17.25
C HIS A 459 -16.27 -30.20 -18.69
N ILE A 460 -17.54 -29.87 -18.93
CA ILE A 460 -18.05 -29.43 -20.22
C ILE A 460 -18.32 -27.93 -20.14
N ASN A 461 -17.53 -27.14 -20.87
CA ASN A 461 -17.63 -25.69 -20.87
C ASN A 461 -17.70 -25.17 -22.32
N ARG A 462 -18.68 -24.32 -22.62
CA ARG A 462 -18.88 -23.75 -23.94
C ARG A 462 -17.83 -22.72 -24.32
N ASP A 463 -17.27 -21.99 -23.36
CA ASP A 463 -16.24 -20.98 -23.64
C ASP A 463 -14.97 -21.63 -24.20
N THR A 464 -14.67 -22.88 -23.82
CA THR A 464 -13.55 -23.65 -24.37
C THR A 464 -13.91 -24.43 -25.64
N LEU A 465 -15.14 -24.94 -25.75
CA LEU A 465 -15.58 -25.78 -26.88
C LEU A 465 -16.19 -24.98 -28.05
N GLY A 466 -16.60 -23.72 -27.82
CA GLY A 466 -17.14 -22.77 -28.80
C GLY A 466 -18.64 -22.86 -29.04
N SER A 467 -19.18 -24.06 -29.31
CA SER A 467 -20.61 -24.24 -29.67
C SER A 467 -21.37 -25.17 -28.73
N TRP A 468 -22.68 -24.99 -28.64
CA TRP A 468 -23.54 -25.83 -27.79
C TRP A 468 -23.59 -27.28 -28.31
N GLN A 469 -23.52 -27.48 -29.64
CA GLN A 469 -23.48 -28.81 -30.24
C GLN A 469 -22.22 -29.57 -29.83
N ARG A 470 -21.07 -28.89 -29.82
CA ARG A 470 -19.81 -29.47 -29.34
C ARG A 470 -19.86 -29.80 -27.85
N CYS A 471 -20.55 -28.98 -27.04
CA CYS A 471 -20.78 -29.30 -25.64
C CYS A 471 -21.60 -30.58 -25.47
N VAL A 472 -22.69 -30.74 -26.22
CA VAL A 472 -23.52 -31.96 -26.18
C VAL A 472 -22.72 -33.17 -26.65
N ALA A 473 -21.95 -33.06 -27.74
CA ALA A 473 -21.11 -34.14 -28.22
C ALA A 473 -20.04 -34.56 -27.20
N ALA A 474 -19.38 -33.59 -26.55
CA ALA A 474 -18.39 -33.85 -25.51
C ALA A 474 -19.01 -34.49 -24.25
N MET A 475 -20.20 -34.02 -23.86
CA MET A 475 -20.99 -34.62 -22.78
C MET A 475 -21.31 -36.08 -23.09
N VAL A 476 -21.88 -36.35 -24.26
CA VAL A 476 -22.22 -37.70 -24.71
C VAL A 476 -21.00 -38.62 -24.72
N ALA A 477 -19.89 -38.19 -25.31
CA ALA A 477 -18.67 -38.99 -25.34
C ALA A 477 -18.09 -39.27 -23.93
N ALA A 478 -18.32 -38.39 -22.95
CA ALA A 478 -17.94 -38.64 -21.57
C ALA A 478 -18.88 -39.64 -20.88
N LEU A 479 -20.18 -39.54 -21.16
CA LEU A 479 -21.19 -40.48 -20.67
C LEU A 479 -20.95 -41.90 -21.22
N ASP A 480 -20.63 -42.02 -22.51
CA ASP A 480 -20.26 -43.31 -23.15
C ASP A 480 -19.08 -43.99 -22.45
N ARG A 481 -18.16 -43.21 -21.87
CA ARG A 481 -16.99 -43.70 -21.13
C ARG A 481 -17.29 -43.98 -19.65
N GLY A 482 -18.54 -43.96 -19.23
CA GLY A 482 -18.94 -44.21 -17.84
C GLY A 482 -18.60 -43.06 -16.87
N LYS A 483 -18.23 -41.87 -17.36
CA LYS A 483 -17.91 -40.73 -16.48
C LYS A 483 -19.15 -39.90 -16.16
N SER A 484 -19.21 -39.37 -14.95
CA SER A 484 -20.13 -38.26 -14.63
C SER A 484 -19.68 -36.97 -15.32
N VAL A 485 -20.62 -36.08 -15.57
CA VAL A 485 -20.39 -34.84 -16.33
C VAL A 485 -20.92 -33.63 -15.59
N VAL A 486 -20.22 -32.50 -15.69
CA VAL A 486 -20.71 -31.19 -15.26
C VAL A 486 -20.72 -30.23 -16.43
N VAL A 487 -21.89 -29.65 -16.71
CA VAL A 487 -22.09 -28.63 -17.75
C VAL A 487 -22.01 -27.25 -17.11
N ASP A 488 -20.84 -26.62 -17.24
CA ASP A 488 -20.51 -25.31 -16.70
C ASP A 488 -20.72 -24.22 -17.77
N ASN A 489 -21.99 -23.91 -18.01
CA ASN A 489 -22.42 -22.81 -18.86
C ASN A 489 -23.36 -21.89 -18.06
N THR A 490 -23.78 -20.76 -18.64
CA THR A 490 -24.78 -19.88 -18.01
C THR A 490 -26.15 -20.55 -17.85
N ASN A 491 -26.57 -21.31 -18.87
CA ASN A 491 -27.82 -22.08 -18.90
C ASN A 491 -29.08 -21.29 -18.46
N PRO A 492 -29.32 -20.08 -19.01
CA PRO A 492 -30.29 -19.14 -18.45
C PRO A 492 -31.76 -19.57 -18.67
N ASP A 493 -32.08 -20.10 -19.83
CA ASP A 493 -33.44 -20.42 -20.25
C ASP A 493 -33.71 -21.93 -20.30
N ARG A 494 -35.00 -22.30 -20.37
CA ARG A 494 -35.45 -23.71 -20.38
C ARG A 494 -34.93 -24.47 -21.59
N GLU A 495 -34.87 -23.83 -22.75
CA GLU A 495 -34.48 -24.46 -24.01
C GLU A 495 -32.98 -24.81 -24.02
N SER A 496 -32.14 -23.91 -23.52
CA SER A 496 -30.71 -24.16 -23.33
C SER A 496 -30.44 -25.36 -22.40
N ARG A 497 -31.20 -25.48 -21.31
CA ARG A 497 -31.07 -26.61 -20.36
C ARG A 497 -31.61 -27.91 -20.94
N ARG A 498 -32.73 -27.86 -21.67
CA ARG A 498 -33.40 -29.02 -22.28
C ARG A 498 -32.43 -29.87 -23.11
N ARG A 499 -31.54 -29.24 -23.87
CA ARG A 499 -30.53 -29.91 -24.72
C ARG A 499 -29.63 -30.88 -23.94
N PHE A 500 -29.23 -30.53 -22.72
CA PHE A 500 -28.39 -31.37 -21.87
C PHE A 500 -29.20 -32.40 -21.11
N ILE A 501 -30.41 -32.04 -20.66
CA ILE A 501 -31.33 -32.94 -19.97
C ILE A 501 -31.75 -34.09 -20.90
N GLU A 502 -32.12 -33.80 -22.14
CA GLU A 502 -32.49 -34.80 -23.14
C GLU A 502 -31.31 -35.71 -23.50
N ALA A 503 -30.09 -35.17 -23.57
CA ALA A 503 -28.89 -35.97 -23.77
C ALA A 503 -28.67 -36.94 -22.61
N ALA A 504 -28.77 -36.49 -21.36
CA ALA A 504 -28.66 -37.38 -20.18
C ALA A 504 -29.76 -38.46 -20.17
N HIS A 505 -31.01 -38.07 -20.46
CA HIS A 505 -32.15 -38.99 -20.47
C HIS A 505 -32.02 -40.08 -21.55
N LYS A 506 -31.53 -39.74 -22.75
CA LYS A 506 -31.25 -40.72 -23.81
C LYS A 506 -30.24 -41.79 -23.36
N TYR A 507 -29.31 -41.39 -22.50
CA TYR A 507 -28.29 -42.25 -21.90
C TYR A 507 -28.74 -42.94 -20.60
N LYS A 508 -29.99 -42.72 -20.16
CA LYS A 508 -30.55 -43.23 -18.90
C LYS A 508 -29.72 -42.82 -17.67
N VAL A 509 -29.09 -41.65 -17.74
CA VAL A 509 -28.26 -41.10 -16.66
C VAL A 509 -29.07 -40.05 -15.90
N PRO A 510 -29.13 -40.10 -14.56
CA PRO A 510 -29.77 -39.07 -13.74
C PRO A 510 -29.22 -37.68 -14.02
N CYS A 511 -30.08 -36.66 -14.02
CA CYS A 511 -29.68 -35.28 -14.25
C CYS A 511 -30.07 -34.39 -13.07
N ARG A 512 -29.08 -33.74 -12.44
CA ARG A 512 -29.28 -32.76 -11.37
C ARG A 512 -28.99 -31.34 -11.87
N CYS A 513 -29.61 -30.36 -11.24
CA CYS A 513 -29.41 -28.95 -11.54
C CYS A 513 -28.87 -28.24 -10.29
N PHE A 514 -27.72 -27.57 -10.42
CA PHE A 514 -27.20 -26.72 -9.35
C PHE A 514 -27.40 -25.25 -9.71
N VAL A 515 -28.23 -24.56 -8.92
CA VAL A 515 -28.54 -23.16 -9.12
C VAL A 515 -27.66 -22.31 -8.19
N LEU A 516 -26.75 -21.54 -8.78
CA LEU A 516 -25.96 -20.57 -8.03
C LEU A 516 -26.81 -19.34 -7.80
N CYS A 517 -27.22 -19.14 -6.54
CA CYS A 517 -28.12 -18.07 -6.11
C CYS A 517 -27.45 -16.67 -6.03
N THR A 518 -26.22 -16.54 -6.54
CA THR A 518 -25.50 -15.28 -6.63
C THR A 518 -26.32 -14.27 -7.43
N SER A 519 -26.68 -13.14 -6.80
CA SER A 519 -27.42 -12.05 -7.47
C SER A 519 -26.60 -11.40 -8.59
N LEU A 520 -27.27 -10.66 -9.49
CA LEU A 520 -26.59 -9.94 -10.57
C LEU A 520 -25.54 -8.96 -10.03
N GLU A 521 -25.87 -8.21 -8.99
CA GLU A 521 -24.95 -7.24 -8.39
C GLU A 521 -23.74 -7.92 -7.72
N HIS A 522 -23.95 -9.06 -7.06
CA HIS A 522 -22.86 -9.87 -6.52
C HIS A 522 -21.98 -10.44 -7.65
N ALA A 523 -22.55 -10.95 -8.73
CA ALA A 523 -21.77 -11.43 -9.88
C ALA A 523 -20.92 -10.31 -10.54
N LYS A 524 -21.48 -9.10 -10.67
CA LYS A 524 -20.72 -7.91 -11.12
C LYS A 524 -19.60 -7.55 -10.15
N HIS A 525 -19.85 -7.60 -8.84
CA HIS A 525 -18.84 -7.38 -7.81
C HIS A 525 -17.70 -8.39 -7.94
N ASN A 526 -18.00 -9.69 -8.05
CA ASN A 526 -16.99 -10.74 -8.22
C ASN A 526 -16.14 -10.52 -9.48
N ASN A 527 -16.77 -10.19 -10.62
CA ASN A 527 -16.02 -9.84 -11.82
C ASN A 527 -15.08 -8.64 -11.59
N LYS A 528 -15.53 -7.63 -10.85
CA LYS A 528 -14.71 -6.46 -10.51
C LYS A 528 -13.50 -6.83 -9.64
N VAL A 529 -13.71 -7.69 -8.63
CA VAL A 529 -12.65 -8.20 -7.76
C VAL A 529 -11.65 -9.03 -8.57
N LEU A 530 -12.13 -9.93 -9.43
CA LEU A 530 -11.28 -10.74 -10.29
C LEU A 530 -10.43 -9.87 -11.23
N GLU A 531 -11.03 -8.88 -11.91
CA GLU A 531 -10.28 -7.92 -12.74
C GLU A 531 -9.14 -7.25 -11.96
N GLN A 532 -9.36 -6.92 -10.69
CA GLN A 532 -8.36 -6.30 -9.82
C GLN A 532 -7.29 -7.29 -9.35
N CYS A 533 -7.67 -8.51 -8.96
CA CYS A 533 -6.72 -9.57 -8.55
C CYS A 533 -5.81 -9.99 -9.71
N PHE A 534 -6.34 -10.14 -10.93
CA PHE A 534 -5.52 -10.44 -12.11
C PHE A 534 -4.47 -9.36 -12.37
N THR A 535 -4.81 -8.08 -12.17
CA THR A 535 -3.81 -7.02 -12.25
C THR A 535 -2.73 -7.10 -11.16
N MET A 536 -3.04 -7.64 -9.97
CA MET A 536 -2.05 -7.81 -8.90
C MET A 536 -1.17 -9.06 -9.10
N SER A 537 -1.73 -10.17 -9.58
CA SER A 537 -0.99 -11.41 -9.83
C SER A 537 0.01 -11.30 -10.98
N ILE A 538 -0.31 -10.55 -12.05
CA ILE A 538 0.66 -10.24 -13.12
C ILE A 538 1.82 -9.41 -12.56
N PHE A 539 1.55 -8.49 -11.63
CA PHE A 539 2.60 -7.73 -10.95
C PHE A 539 3.52 -8.64 -10.12
N HIS A 540 2.99 -9.66 -9.45
CA HIS A 540 3.80 -10.64 -8.72
C HIS A 540 4.59 -11.57 -9.66
N PHE A 541 3.98 -12.03 -10.76
CA PHE A 541 4.62 -12.99 -11.67
C PHE A 541 5.76 -12.38 -12.51
N PHE A 542 5.74 -11.07 -12.76
CA PHE A 542 6.86 -10.35 -13.41
C PHE A 542 7.95 -9.89 -12.44
N MET A 543 7.75 -10.07 -11.13
CA MET A 543 8.72 -9.68 -10.09
C MET A 543 9.50 -10.87 -9.49
N PHE A 544 9.36 -12.07 -10.04
CA PHE A 544 10.15 -13.24 -9.67
C PHE A 544 10.98 -13.78 -10.84
#